data_AF-A0A6J2Y919-F1
#
_entry.id   AF-A0A6J2Y919-F1
#
_cell.length_a   1.000
_cell.length_b   1.000
_cell.length_c   1.000
_cell.angle_alpha   90.00
_cell.angle_beta   90.00
_cell.angle_gamma   90.00
#
_symmetry.space_group_name_H-M   'P 1'
#
loop_
_entity.id
_entity.type
_entity.pdbx_description
1 polymer ?
#
loop_
_entity_poly.entity_id
_entity_poly.type
_entity_poly.pdbx_seq_one_letter_code
_entity_poly.pdbx_strand_id
1 'polypeptide(L)'
;MDGWTLQQLLHVDVRVNKINPLKASSYIPLPKEIEAKKAVLNIQNTDQKCFVWSVLAAFHPVPRTQNANRVQNYHPFEQELDVTGIDFPISLKQLPKFEQLNNISINVYGLEKGYKHDRNIIEVVGPLYFTRSHKTDRHVNLLLISDDSGNNHYCLIRNMSRLISKQLSGKQHSKFLCDGCLVYFSSDIKLENHQKYDCGHVVVETPSDNLKKNKYGENIPENILKFTNFERKLKSIFKTFRGPDAHKVFIDWLETGCKSIYNRFMKDIVSMSPLSSVQEAEFYQMTHCHICESPFNVEDERVRDHCHLTGNYRGATHSVCNLNFKVPNFIPVFFHNMSNFDSHLFIKELAVEEERLDVIPQNKERYISFTKYIMVGDDDDGQEKRQQKIFLKLRFLDSFRFMASSLDKLSQNLTSQQCRESYVDSFSKLDDTKLPPIDGFYNKLRKEAIKQGDYERALNNFREVCLQTYGLDPCQYFTAPSLSFDAALKTTSIELELLTDLDMIHFFKHGIRGGVSQCSVRKAIANNKFMSIYDASKPTSYIMYLDATNLYGAAMSQYLPTGYVFEVDLEYPEYLHDLHNELPFCPESVQPEGSKVSN
;
A
#
# COMPACT_ATOMS: atom_id res chain seq x y z
N MET A 1 27.87 9.46 19.91
CA MET A 1 26.92 8.36 20.20
C MET A 1 26.97 8.23 21.69
N ASP A 2 26.12 8.98 22.38
CA ASP A 2 26.28 9.12 23.83
C ASP A 2 25.35 8.09 24.47
N GLY A 3 26.00 6.99 24.88
CA GLY A 3 25.40 5.78 25.42
C GLY A 3 24.86 6.00 26.82
N TRP A 4 23.68 6.59 26.90
CA TRP A 4 22.83 6.43 28.08
C TRP A 4 22.43 4.95 28.16
N THR A 5 23.03 4.23 29.10
CA THR A 5 22.60 2.88 29.46
C THR A 5 21.78 3.00 30.73
N LEU A 6 20.51 2.61 30.67
CA LEU A 6 19.64 2.54 31.85
C LEU A 6 20.29 1.62 32.88
N GLN A 7 20.85 2.19 33.95
CA GLN A 7 21.67 1.44 34.92
C GLN A 7 20.80 0.68 35.93
N GLN A 8 19.76 1.33 36.46
CA GLN A 8 18.71 0.65 37.24
C GLN A 8 17.43 1.48 37.26
N LEU A 9 16.30 0.80 37.37
CA LEU A 9 15.01 1.41 37.69
C LEU A 9 14.84 1.38 39.22
N LEU A 10 14.83 2.55 39.86
CA LEU A 10 14.70 2.67 41.33
C LEU A 10 13.30 2.25 41.80
N HIS A 11 12.28 2.60 41.02
CA HIS A 11 10.89 2.27 41.25
C HIS A 11 10.17 2.31 39.91
N VAL A 12 9.32 1.31 39.65
CA VAL A 12 8.38 1.31 38.52
C VAL A 12 7.01 1.16 39.11
N ASP A 13 6.22 2.23 39.10
CA ASP A 13 4.82 2.16 39.48
C ASP A 13 4.01 1.77 38.24
N VAL A 14 3.88 0.46 38.00
CA VAL A 14 3.04 -0.04 36.92
C VAL A 14 1.60 0.01 37.40
N ARG A 15 0.90 1.10 37.12
CA ARG A 15 -0.56 1.11 37.21
C ARG A 15 -1.13 0.31 36.06
N VAL A 16 -1.25 -1.01 36.26
CA VAL A 16 -2.00 -1.88 35.37
C VAL A 16 -3.48 -1.56 35.55
N ASN A 17 -3.95 -0.52 34.87
CA ASN A 17 -5.30 -0.56 34.38
C ASN A 17 -5.32 -1.69 33.36
N LYS A 18 -6.08 -2.75 33.67
CA LYS A 18 -6.32 -3.83 32.73
C LYS A 18 -7.09 -3.23 31.55
N ILE A 19 -6.37 -2.73 30.56
CA ILE A 19 -6.93 -2.42 29.24
C ILE A 19 -7.46 -3.76 28.74
N ASN A 20 -8.78 -3.88 28.77
CA ASN A 20 -9.48 -5.09 28.40
C ASN A 20 -9.43 -5.19 26.87
N PRO A 21 -8.68 -6.14 26.27
CA PRO A 21 -8.69 -6.35 24.82
C PRO A 21 -10.12 -6.65 24.38
N LEU A 22 -10.67 -5.80 23.49
CA LEU A 22 -12.04 -5.82 22.95
C LEU A 22 -12.99 -6.78 23.68
N LYS A 23 -13.32 -6.44 24.93
CA LYS A 23 -14.24 -7.23 25.74
C LYS A 23 -15.65 -6.74 25.47
N ALA A 24 -16.52 -7.65 25.04
CA ALA A 24 -17.91 -7.31 24.84
C ALA A 24 -18.64 -7.21 26.20
N SER A 25 -19.14 -6.04 26.58
CA SER A 25 -19.80 -5.86 27.88
C SER A 25 -21.32 -6.07 27.77
N SER A 26 -22.08 -5.51 28.72
CA SER A 26 -23.53 -5.36 28.64
C SER A 26 -23.98 -4.59 27.39
N TYR A 27 -25.27 -4.66 27.08
CA TYR A 27 -25.92 -4.02 25.94
C TYR A 27 -25.38 -2.62 25.58
N ILE A 28 -24.88 -2.47 24.35
CA ILE A 28 -24.60 -1.19 23.70
C ILE A 28 -25.71 -0.92 22.68
N PRO A 29 -26.35 0.27 22.66
CA PRO A 29 -27.37 0.60 21.67
C PRO A 29 -26.77 0.71 20.26
N LEU A 30 -27.53 0.29 19.24
CA LEU A 30 -27.11 0.50 17.85
C LEU A 30 -27.09 1.99 17.51
N PRO A 31 -26.14 2.46 16.68
CA PRO A 31 -26.25 3.77 16.07
C PRO A 31 -27.54 3.92 15.25
N LYS A 32 -28.18 5.09 15.31
CA LYS A 32 -29.50 5.35 14.70
C LYS A 32 -29.54 5.01 13.20
N GLU A 33 -28.43 5.24 12.51
CA GLU A 33 -28.25 4.98 11.09
C GLU A 33 -28.28 3.47 10.76
N ILE A 34 -27.77 2.65 11.67
CA ILE A 34 -27.77 1.18 11.56
C ILE A 34 -29.11 0.61 11.99
N GLU A 35 -29.68 1.12 13.08
CA GLU A 35 -31.01 0.75 13.57
C GLU A 35 -32.10 0.99 12.52
N ALA A 36 -32.06 2.16 11.86
CA ALA A 36 -33.01 2.53 10.81
C ALA A 36 -33.03 1.56 9.62
N LYS A 37 -31.93 0.87 9.34
CA LYS A 37 -31.84 -0.11 8.25
C LYS A 37 -32.65 -1.38 8.55
N LYS A 38 -33.03 -1.63 9.81
CA LYS A 38 -33.75 -2.85 10.23
C LYS A 38 -33.11 -4.12 9.65
N ALA A 39 -31.78 -4.16 9.67
CA ALA A 39 -30.96 -5.24 9.12
C ALA A 39 -30.23 -6.04 10.21
N VAL A 40 -30.03 -5.42 11.38
CA VAL A 40 -29.36 -5.98 12.55
C VAL A 40 -30.39 -6.24 13.65
N LEU A 41 -30.20 -7.30 14.42
CA LEU A 41 -30.89 -7.58 15.68
C LEU A 41 -29.88 -7.43 16.81
N ASN A 42 -30.14 -6.46 17.69
CA ASN A 42 -29.36 -6.25 18.89
C ASN A 42 -30.12 -6.80 20.09
N ILE A 43 -29.54 -7.79 20.78
CA ILE A 43 -30.15 -8.45 21.93
C ILE A 43 -29.74 -7.69 23.20
N GLN A 44 -30.74 -7.37 24.02
CA GLN A 44 -30.58 -6.63 25.27
C GLN A 44 -30.21 -7.59 26.40
N ASN A 45 -28.93 -7.65 26.73
CA ASN A 45 -28.37 -8.45 27.82
C ASN A 45 -27.67 -7.57 28.87
N THR A 46 -27.67 -8.05 30.11
CA THR A 46 -26.96 -7.43 31.25
C THR A 46 -25.71 -8.22 31.65
N ASP A 47 -25.45 -9.35 30.98
CA ASP A 47 -24.28 -10.21 31.17
C ASP A 47 -23.20 -9.92 30.11
N GLN A 48 -22.15 -10.75 30.08
CA GLN A 48 -21.05 -10.68 29.10
C GLN A 48 -21.23 -11.67 27.94
N LYS A 49 -22.47 -12.16 27.69
CA LYS A 49 -22.79 -13.25 26.75
C LYS A 49 -23.45 -12.77 25.46
N CYS A 50 -23.34 -11.49 25.10
CA CYS A 50 -23.96 -10.93 23.89
C CYS A 50 -23.61 -11.68 22.59
N PHE A 51 -22.40 -12.25 22.52
CA PHE A 51 -22.00 -13.16 21.43
C PHE A 51 -22.90 -14.40 21.37
N VAL A 52 -23.02 -15.14 22.48
CA VAL A 52 -23.83 -16.37 22.58
C VAL A 52 -25.28 -16.08 22.25
N TRP A 53 -25.83 -14.99 22.81
CA TRP A 53 -27.21 -14.59 22.50
C TRP A 53 -27.39 -14.30 21.01
N SER A 54 -26.44 -13.62 20.37
CA SER A 54 -26.51 -13.31 18.94
C SER A 54 -26.44 -14.56 18.05
N VAL A 55 -25.64 -15.55 18.43
CA VAL A 55 -25.57 -16.86 17.75
C VAL A 55 -26.87 -17.64 17.95
N LEU A 56 -27.40 -17.72 19.17
CA LEU A 56 -28.68 -18.39 19.44
C LEU A 56 -29.83 -17.74 18.70
N ALA A 57 -29.85 -16.41 18.57
CA ALA A 57 -30.88 -15.72 17.81
C ALA A 57 -30.80 -15.97 16.29
N ALA A 58 -29.66 -16.44 15.78
CA ALA A 58 -29.52 -16.90 14.40
C ALA A 58 -30.17 -18.27 14.21
N PHE A 59 -29.98 -19.18 15.17
CA PHE A 59 -30.51 -20.54 15.12
C PHE A 59 -31.98 -20.66 15.57
N HIS A 60 -32.44 -19.74 16.43
CA HIS A 60 -33.80 -19.68 16.95
C HIS A 60 -34.47 -18.36 16.57
N PRO A 61 -34.79 -18.15 15.28
CA PRO A 61 -35.25 -16.84 14.80
C PRO A 61 -36.64 -16.47 15.36
N VAL A 62 -36.67 -15.43 16.20
CA VAL A 62 -37.91 -14.85 16.73
C VAL A 62 -38.41 -13.72 15.79
N PRO A 63 -39.71 -13.71 15.42
CA PRO A 63 -40.31 -12.62 14.67
C PRO A 63 -40.16 -11.27 15.37
N ARG A 64 -39.98 -10.19 14.60
CA ARG A 64 -39.83 -8.83 15.18
C ARG A 64 -41.05 -8.38 16.00
N THR A 65 -42.23 -8.89 15.68
CA THR A 65 -43.49 -8.61 16.39
C THR A 65 -43.52 -9.17 17.81
N GLN A 66 -42.60 -10.07 18.16
CA GLN A 66 -42.55 -10.76 19.46
C GLN A 66 -41.35 -10.33 20.32
N ASN A 67 -40.89 -9.08 20.17
CA ASN A 67 -39.77 -8.53 20.94
C ASN A 67 -38.49 -9.40 20.86
N ALA A 68 -38.07 -9.72 19.64
CA ALA A 68 -36.89 -10.54 19.36
C ALA A 68 -35.57 -10.03 19.98
N ASN A 69 -35.53 -8.82 20.52
CA ASN A 69 -34.38 -8.26 21.23
C ASN A 69 -34.25 -8.75 22.68
N ARG A 70 -35.24 -9.49 23.23
CA ARG A 70 -35.21 -9.96 24.63
C ARG A 70 -34.45 -11.29 24.78
N VAL A 71 -33.49 -11.33 25.71
CA VAL A 71 -32.70 -12.55 26.05
C VAL A 71 -33.58 -13.73 26.47
N GLN A 72 -34.72 -13.47 27.12
CA GLN A 72 -35.66 -14.49 27.61
C GLN A 72 -36.15 -15.44 26.51
N ASN A 73 -36.19 -14.98 25.25
CA ASN A 73 -36.60 -15.82 24.13
C ASN A 73 -35.53 -16.86 23.76
N TYR A 74 -34.28 -16.65 24.16
CA TYR A 74 -33.11 -17.45 23.79
C TYR A 74 -32.54 -18.26 24.95
N HIS A 75 -32.84 -17.86 26.19
CA HIS A 75 -32.41 -18.54 27.42
C HIS A 75 -32.72 -20.05 27.44
N PRO A 76 -33.87 -20.56 26.92
CA PRO A 76 -34.11 -22.01 26.89
C PRO A 76 -33.09 -22.81 26.08
N PHE A 77 -32.40 -22.16 25.14
CA PHE A 77 -31.45 -22.78 24.20
C PHE A 77 -29.99 -22.55 24.59
N GLU A 78 -29.72 -21.95 25.75
CA GLU A 78 -28.36 -21.59 26.17
C GLU A 78 -27.39 -22.78 26.18
N GLN A 79 -27.91 -23.97 26.54
CA GLN A 79 -27.12 -25.21 26.62
C GLN A 79 -26.83 -25.85 25.25
N GLU A 80 -27.37 -25.32 24.15
CA GLU A 80 -27.11 -25.85 22.80
C GLU A 80 -25.73 -25.48 22.25
N LEU A 81 -25.06 -24.50 22.87
CA LEU A 81 -23.73 -24.05 22.47
C LEU A 81 -22.68 -24.50 23.49
N ASP A 82 -21.66 -25.20 23.01
CA ASP A 82 -20.51 -25.58 23.81
C ASP A 82 -19.53 -24.39 23.92
N VAL A 83 -19.38 -23.91 25.15
CA VAL A 83 -18.50 -22.80 25.54
C VAL A 83 -17.36 -23.28 26.46
N THR A 84 -17.06 -24.58 26.45
CA THR A 84 -16.07 -25.19 27.34
C THR A 84 -14.67 -24.62 27.07
N GLY A 85 -14.10 -23.98 28.09
CA GLY A 85 -12.79 -23.34 28.01
C GLY A 85 -12.77 -22.10 27.10
N ILE A 86 -13.91 -21.42 26.95
CA ILE A 86 -14.00 -20.10 26.31
C ILE A 86 -14.26 -19.05 27.39
N ASP A 87 -13.42 -18.01 27.40
CA ASP A 87 -13.53 -16.91 28.36
C ASP A 87 -14.58 -15.90 27.88
N PHE A 88 -15.48 -15.53 28.80
CA PHE A 88 -16.41 -14.44 28.59
C PHE A 88 -15.81 -13.10 29.04
N PRO A 89 -15.99 -12.03 28.26
CA PRO A 89 -16.68 -12.00 26.97
C PRO A 89 -15.80 -12.48 25.81
N ILE A 90 -16.45 -13.09 24.83
CA ILE A 90 -15.78 -13.79 23.73
C ILE A 90 -15.07 -12.79 22.82
N SER A 91 -13.75 -12.93 22.74
CA SER A 91 -12.89 -12.15 21.85
C SER A 91 -12.76 -12.80 20.48
N LEU A 92 -12.43 -12.01 19.44
CA LEU A 92 -12.24 -12.52 18.06
C LEU A 92 -11.21 -13.66 17.98
N LYS A 93 -10.19 -13.64 18.85
CA LYS A 93 -9.14 -14.68 18.92
C LYS A 93 -9.67 -16.06 19.35
N GLN A 94 -10.81 -16.11 20.06
CA GLN A 94 -11.41 -17.34 20.56
C GLN A 94 -12.44 -17.94 19.59
N LEU A 95 -12.77 -17.25 18.48
CA LEU A 95 -13.75 -17.69 17.51
C LEU A 95 -13.39 -18.99 16.77
N PRO A 96 -12.12 -19.25 16.37
CA PRO A 96 -11.78 -20.53 15.75
C PRO A 96 -12.07 -21.72 16.67
N LYS A 97 -11.82 -21.57 17.97
CA LYS A 97 -12.14 -22.60 18.98
C LYS A 97 -13.67 -22.76 19.13
N PHE A 98 -14.40 -21.65 19.17
CA PHE A 98 -15.87 -21.67 19.26
C PHE A 98 -16.50 -22.37 18.04
N GLU A 99 -16.04 -22.06 16.83
CA GLU A 99 -16.49 -22.69 15.58
C GLU A 99 -16.26 -24.20 15.58
N GLN A 100 -15.08 -24.65 16.04
CA GLN A 100 -14.75 -26.08 16.15
C GLN A 100 -15.64 -26.82 17.15
N LEU A 101 -15.86 -26.24 18.35
CA LEU A 101 -16.69 -26.87 19.38
C LEU A 101 -18.15 -27.03 18.95
N ASN A 102 -18.66 -26.10 18.14
CA ASN A 102 -20.08 -26.03 17.80
C ASN A 102 -20.40 -26.50 16.37
N ASN A 103 -19.37 -26.78 15.56
CA ASN A 103 -19.48 -27.08 14.13
C ASN A 103 -20.32 -26.02 13.37
N ILE A 104 -19.92 -24.76 13.50
CA ILE A 104 -20.55 -23.60 12.86
C ILE A 104 -19.50 -22.74 12.15
N SER A 105 -19.94 -21.82 11.30
CA SER A 105 -19.06 -20.83 10.67
C SER A 105 -19.54 -19.41 10.95
N ILE A 106 -18.63 -18.50 11.28
CA ILE A 106 -18.93 -17.15 11.75
C ILE A 106 -18.14 -16.13 10.95
N ASN A 107 -18.81 -15.05 10.55
CA ASN A 107 -18.11 -13.82 10.16
C ASN A 107 -18.50 -12.69 11.12
N VAL A 108 -17.55 -11.83 11.43
CA VAL A 108 -17.77 -10.63 12.25
C VAL A 108 -17.39 -9.39 11.45
N TYR A 109 -18.25 -8.40 11.42
CA TYR A 109 -18.06 -7.11 10.75
C TYR A 109 -18.04 -5.99 11.79
N GLY A 110 -17.39 -4.87 11.48
CA GLY A 110 -17.29 -3.69 12.34
C GLY A 110 -18.07 -2.50 11.80
N LEU A 111 -18.04 -1.40 12.56
CA LEU A 111 -18.50 -0.08 12.13
C LEU A 111 -17.36 0.92 12.17
N GLU A 112 -17.25 1.75 11.15
CA GLU A 112 -16.32 2.89 11.10
C GLU A 112 -17.11 4.19 10.96
N LYS A 113 -16.75 5.20 11.76
CA LYS A 113 -17.31 6.55 11.65
C LYS A 113 -16.47 7.33 10.64
N GLY A 114 -17.10 7.85 9.59
CA GLY A 114 -16.46 8.68 8.55
C GLY A 114 -17.15 10.03 8.38
N TYR A 115 -16.54 10.90 7.58
CA TYR A 115 -17.10 12.21 7.24
C TYR A 115 -17.18 12.38 5.72
N LYS A 116 -18.37 12.64 5.18
CA LYS A 116 -18.58 12.78 3.73
C LYS A 116 -19.69 13.79 3.43
N HIS A 117 -19.42 14.74 2.53
CA HIS A 117 -20.37 15.81 2.14
C HIS A 117 -21.00 16.54 3.34
N ASP A 118 -20.19 16.99 4.29
CA ASP A 118 -20.61 17.71 5.49
C ASP A 118 -21.59 16.97 6.41
N ARG A 119 -21.53 15.63 6.41
CA ARG A 119 -22.32 14.77 7.30
C ARG A 119 -21.46 13.64 7.86
N ASN A 120 -21.70 13.30 9.12
CA ASN A 120 -21.20 12.08 9.73
C ASN A 120 -21.87 10.89 9.04
N ILE A 121 -21.05 9.94 8.58
CA ILE A 121 -21.52 8.67 8.02
C ILE A 121 -20.99 7.51 8.85
N ILE A 122 -21.75 6.42 8.91
CA ILE A 122 -21.33 5.17 9.55
C ILE A 122 -21.26 4.10 8.47
N GLU A 123 -20.05 3.59 8.24
CA GLU A 123 -19.76 2.55 7.27
C GLU A 123 -19.57 1.19 7.96
N VAL A 124 -19.91 0.12 7.26
CA VAL A 124 -19.73 -1.25 7.76
C VAL A 124 -18.42 -1.72 7.17
N VAL A 125 -17.51 -2.15 8.03
CA VAL A 125 -16.15 -2.52 7.66
C VAL A 125 -15.88 -3.97 8.05
N GLY A 126 -14.81 -4.56 7.51
CA GLY A 126 -14.44 -5.94 7.78
C GLY A 126 -14.52 -6.83 6.54
N PRO A 127 -14.57 -8.16 6.72
CA PRO A 127 -14.75 -8.87 7.98
C PRO A 127 -13.58 -8.65 8.98
N LEU A 128 -13.91 -8.28 10.22
CA LEU A 128 -12.98 -8.28 11.36
C LEU A 128 -12.58 -9.71 11.78
N TYR A 129 -13.46 -10.66 11.50
CA TYR A 129 -13.19 -12.09 11.55
C TYR A 129 -13.90 -12.76 10.39
N PHE A 130 -13.18 -13.60 9.65
CA PHE A 130 -13.72 -14.40 8.56
C PHE A 130 -13.45 -15.87 8.85
N THR A 131 -14.50 -16.70 8.75
CA THR A 131 -14.40 -18.15 8.94
C THR A 131 -13.29 -18.73 8.06
N ARG A 132 -12.36 -19.48 8.66
CA ARG A 132 -11.28 -20.15 7.92
C ARG A 132 -11.70 -21.52 7.37
N SER A 133 -12.78 -22.08 7.89
CA SER A 133 -13.44 -23.28 7.35
C SER A 133 -14.43 -22.90 6.23
N HIS A 134 -14.74 -23.85 5.35
CA HIS A 134 -15.86 -23.71 4.42
C HIS A 134 -17.14 -23.36 5.20
N LYS A 135 -17.96 -22.47 4.64
CA LYS A 135 -19.23 -22.13 5.27
C LYS A 135 -20.06 -23.39 5.47
N THR A 136 -20.35 -23.67 6.72
CA THR A 136 -21.28 -24.73 7.10
C THR A 136 -22.71 -24.27 6.81
N ASP A 137 -23.66 -25.22 6.81
CA ASP A 137 -25.09 -24.89 6.77
C ASP A 137 -25.55 -24.05 7.98
N ARG A 138 -24.74 -24.02 9.04
CA ARG A 138 -24.95 -23.24 10.26
C ARG A 138 -24.05 -22.00 10.28
N HIS A 139 -24.21 -21.13 9.29
CA HIS A 139 -23.44 -19.89 9.17
C HIS A 139 -24.09 -18.69 9.89
N VAL A 140 -23.28 -17.88 10.59
CA VAL A 140 -23.75 -16.68 11.31
C VAL A 140 -22.91 -15.46 10.95
N ASN A 141 -23.58 -14.38 10.55
CA ASN A 141 -22.96 -13.06 10.35
C ASN A 141 -23.26 -12.16 11.55
N LEU A 142 -22.22 -11.64 12.19
CA LEU A 142 -22.30 -10.78 13.37
C LEU A 142 -21.74 -9.39 13.09
N LEU A 143 -22.31 -8.39 13.76
CA LEU A 143 -21.82 -7.02 13.78
C LEU A 143 -21.24 -6.74 15.17
N LEU A 144 -19.97 -6.37 15.24
CA LEU A 144 -19.32 -5.85 16.43
C LEU A 144 -19.47 -4.33 16.45
N ILE A 145 -20.06 -3.81 17.52
CA ILE A 145 -20.15 -2.37 17.77
C ILE A 145 -19.35 -2.04 19.03
N SER A 146 -18.85 -0.81 19.09
CA SER A 146 -18.07 -0.32 20.22
C SER A 146 -18.66 0.99 20.75
N ASP A 147 -18.59 1.22 22.06
CA ASP A 147 -18.89 2.52 22.66
C ASP A 147 -17.64 3.39 22.76
N ASP A 148 -17.81 4.67 23.12
CA ASP A 148 -16.70 5.62 23.25
C ASP A 148 -15.78 5.31 24.46
N SER A 149 -16.11 4.28 25.26
CA SER A 149 -15.29 3.77 26.37
C SER A 149 -14.52 2.49 25.99
N GLY A 150 -14.59 2.06 24.72
CA GLY A 150 -13.89 0.87 24.22
C GLY A 150 -14.56 -0.46 24.55
N ASN A 151 -15.77 -0.45 25.15
CA ASN A 151 -16.53 -1.68 25.34
C ASN A 151 -17.12 -2.13 24.01
N ASN A 152 -17.23 -3.45 23.80
CA ASN A 152 -17.77 -3.99 22.57
C ASN A 152 -19.12 -4.67 22.80
N HIS A 153 -19.84 -4.94 21.72
CA HIS A 153 -21.10 -5.67 21.78
C HIS A 153 -21.38 -6.37 20.45
N TYR A 154 -21.71 -7.66 20.50
CA TYR A 154 -22.09 -8.41 19.31
C TYR A 154 -23.58 -8.28 19.05
N CYS A 155 -23.91 -8.04 17.78
CA CYS A 155 -25.27 -8.03 17.28
C CYS A 155 -25.41 -9.00 16.11
N LEU A 156 -26.59 -9.60 15.93
CA LEU A 156 -26.85 -10.49 14.80
C LEU A 156 -27.19 -9.70 13.52
N ILE A 157 -26.48 -9.97 12.42
CA ILE A 157 -26.84 -9.44 11.10
C ILE A 157 -27.87 -10.37 10.46
N ARG A 158 -29.13 -9.95 10.42
CA ARG A 158 -30.24 -10.72 9.80
C ARG A 158 -30.30 -10.54 8.28
N ASN A 159 -29.77 -9.45 7.75
CA ASN A 159 -29.79 -9.19 6.31
C ASN A 159 -28.62 -8.29 5.89
N MET A 160 -27.54 -8.90 5.39
CA MET A 160 -26.33 -8.17 5.01
C MET A 160 -26.58 -7.17 3.86
N SER A 161 -27.26 -7.59 2.79
CA SER A 161 -27.54 -6.71 1.64
C SER A 161 -28.31 -5.45 2.04
N ARG A 162 -29.27 -5.56 2.97
CA ARG A 162 -30.01 -4.41 3.52
C ARG A 162 -29.12 -3.50 4.35
N LEU A 163 -28.21 -4.08 5.14
CA LEU A 163 -27.27 -3.36 6.00
C LEU A 163 -26.31 -2.45 5.19
N ILE A 164 -25.86 -2.88 4.02
CA ILE A 164 -24.86 -2.14 3.22
C ILE A 164 -25.43 -1.47 1.96
N SER A 165 -26.71 -1.70 1.64
CA SER A 165 -27.37 -1.23 0.41
C SER A 165 -27.08 0.24 0.05
N LYS A 166 -27.14 1.14 1.04
CA LYS A 166 -26.90 2.59 0.91
C LYS A 166 -25.42 2.98 0.74
N GLN A 167 -24.47 2.15 1.18
CA GLN A 167 -23.03 2.38 0.96
C GLN A 167 -22.63 2.10 -0.49
N LEU A 168 -23.34 1.17 -1.14
CA LEU A 168 -22.95 0.66 -2.45
C LEU A 168 -23.57 1.42 -3.64
N SER A 169 -24.82 1.90 -3.56
CA SER A 169 -25.41 2.84 -4.54
C SER A 169 -26.79 3.37 -4.12
N GLY A 170 -27.23 4.49 -4.71
CA GLY A 170 -28.57 5.08 -4.47
C GLY A 170 -29.75 4.39 -5.19
N LYS A 171 -29.54 3.27 -5.91
CA LYS A 171 -30.60 2.59 -6.70
C LYS A 171 -31.13 1.33 -6.01
N GLN A 172 -32.44 1.06 -6.15
CA GLN A 172 -33.19 -0.01 -5.48
C GLN A 172 -33.21 -1.34 -6.28
N HIS A 173 -32.07 -2.02 -6.41
CA HIS A 173 -32.03 -3.40 -6.93
C HIS A 173 -31.42 -4.36 -5.90
N SER A 174 -31.84 -5.63 -5.91
CA SER A 174 -31.25 -6.71 -5.08
C SER A 174 -29.79 -6.96 -5.46
N LYS A 175 -28.89 -6.93 -4.49
CA LYS A 175 -27.44 -7.09 -4.66
C LYS A 175 -26.97 -8.37 -3.94
N PHE A 176 -26.24 -9.22 -4.65
CA PHE A 176 -25.58 -10.41 -4.10
C PHE A 176 -24.20 -10.00 -3.59
N LEU A 177 -23.82 -10.35 -2.37
CA LEU A 177 -22.61 -9.84 -1.74
C LEU A 177 -21.63 -10.96 -1.41
N CYS A 178 -20.35 -10.74 -1.65
CA CYS A 178 -19.31 -11.60 -1.10
C CYS A 178 -19.05 -11.26 0.37
N ASP A 179 -19.24 -12.24 1.25
CA ASP A 179 -19.01 -12.07 2.68
C ASP A 179 -17.52 -11.87 3.05
N GLY A 180 -16.58 -12.23 2.17
CA GLY A 180 -15.15 -12.10 2.40
C GLY A 180 -14.56 -10.75 2.00
N CYS A 181 -14.85 -10.27 0.79
CA CYS A 181 -14.29 -9.01 0.27
C CYS A 181 -15.30 -7.85 0.21
N LEU A 182 -16.57 -8.09 0.59
CA LEU A 182 -17.67 -7.13 0.57
C LEU A 182 -17.99 -6.53 -0.82
N VAL A 183 -17.50 -7.13 -1.91
CA VAL A 183 -17.86 -6.78 -3.29
C VAL A 183 -19.26 -7.30 -3.64
N TYR A 184 -20.04 -6.51 -4.37
CA TYR A 184 -21.39 -6.88 -4.79
C TYR A 184 -21.50 -7.27 -6.26
N PHE A 185 -22.41 -8.18 -6.54
CA PHE A 185 -22.67 -8.78 -7.84
C PHE A 185 -24.14 -8.64 -8.23
N SER A 186 -24.38 -8.64 -9.54
CA SER A 186 -25.72 -8.49 -10.13
C SER A 186 -26.54 -9.78 -10.15
N SER A 187 -25.91 -10.93 -9.90
CA SER A 187 -26.55 -12.24 -9.86
C SER A 187 -25.79 -13.19 -8.92
N ASP A 188 -26.51 -14.20 -8.40
CA ASP A 188 -25.95 -15.26 -7.54
C ASP A 188 -24.80 -16.00 -8.24
N ILE A 189 -24.99 -16.37 -9.51
CA ILE A 189 -23.96 -17.03 -10.35
C ILE A 189 -22.65 -16.23 -10.42
N LYS A 190 -22.72 -14.89 -10.44
CA LYS A 190 -21.51 -14.04 -10.47
C LYS A 190 -20.82 -13.98 -9.12
N LEU A 191 -21.60 -14.02 -8.03
CA LEU A 191 -21.07 -14.13 -6.68
C LEU A 191 -20.39 -15.49 -6.47
N GLU A 192 -21.02 -16.57 -6.91
CA GLU A 192 -20.48 -17.93 -6.81
C GLU A 192 -19.17 -18.06 -7.60
N ASN A 193 -19.14 -17.55 -8.84
CA ASN A 193 -17.91 -17.48 -9.63
C ASN A 193 -16.83 -16.66 -8.92
N HIS A 194 -17.19 -15.50 -8.36
CA HIS A 194 -16.23 -14.71 -7.60
C HIS A 194 -15.70 -15.45 -6.38
N GLN A 195 -16.56 -16.07 -5.56
CA GLN A 195 -16.14 -16.83 -4.37
C GLN A 195 -15.27 -18.04 -4.70
N LYS A 196 -15.49 -18.65 -5.87
CA LYS A 196 -14.78 -19.85 -6.32
C LYS A 196 -13.45 -19.57 -7.02
N TYR A 197 -13.34 -18.46 -7.76
CA TYR A 197 -12.20 -18.20 -8.65
C TYR A 197 -11.44 -16.90 -8.37
N ASP A 198 -12.10 -15.89 -7.77
CA ASP A 198 -11.56 -14.53 -7.69
C ASP A 198 -11.38 -14.01 -6.24
N CYS A 199 -12.03 -14.64 -5.25
CA CYS A 199 -12.03 -14.20 -3.87
C CYS A 199 -10.79 -14.74 -3.15
N GLY A 200 -9.67 -14.03 -3.26
CA GLY A 200 -8.43 -14.35 -2.55
C GLY A 200 -8.50 -14.01 -1.07
N HIS A 201 -9.45 -14.60 -0.33
CA HIS A 201 -9.59 -14.49 1.14
C HIS A 201 -8.20 -14.29 1.76
N VAL A 202 -7.95 -13.11 2.33
CA VAL A 202 -6.60 -12.59 2.57
C VAL A 202 -5.76 -13.59 3.38
N VAL A 203 -4.84 -14.31 2.72
CA VAL A 203 -3.83 -15.21 3.33
C VAL A 203 -2.55 -15.20 2.46
N VAL A 204 -1.39 -15.16 3.09
CA VAL A 204 -0.03 -15.12 2.49
C VAL A 204 0.81 -16.27 3.09
N GLU A 205 1.71 -16.88 2.31
CA GLU A 205 2.69 -17.91 2.75
C GLU A 205 4.12 -17.59 2.22
N THR A 206 5.17 -18.13 2.87
CA THR A 206 6.58 -17.64 2.87
C THR A 206 7.62 -18.45 2.03
N PRO A 207 8.79 -17.88 1.64
CA PRO A 207 9.91 -18.57 0.94
C PRO A 207 11.02 -19.17 1.85
N SER A 208 11.94 -20.01 1.30
CA SER A 208 13.00 -20.76 2.01
C SER A 208 14.46 -20.37 1.63
N ASP A 209 15.45 -20.77 2.45
CA ASP A 209 16.89 -20.43 2.33
C ASP A 209 17.75 -21.43 1.51
N ASN A 210 17.16 -22.29 0.68
CA ASN A 210 17.92 -23.37 0.02
C ASN A 210 18.76 -22.88 -1.20
N LEU A 211 19.89 -23.55 -1.48
CA LEU A 211 20.69 -23.32 -2.70
C LEU A 211 20.23 -24.25 -3.83
N LYS A 212 20.12 -23.74 -5.07
CA LYS A 212 19.81 -24.53 -6.28
C LYS A 212 20.92 -24.44 -7.33
N LYS A 213 21.02 -25.44 -8.21
CA LYS A 213 21.95 -25.40 -9.37
C LYS A 213 21.33 -24.66 -10.54
N ASN A 214 22.06 -23.72 -11.12
CA ASN A 214 21.65 -23.01 -12.33
C ASN A 214 21.86 -23.88 -13.59
N LYS A 215 21.37 -23.41 -14.73
CA LYS A 215 21.47 -24.08 -16.05
C LYS A 215 22.91 -24.30 -16.56
N TYR A 216 23.92 -23.80 -15.86
CA TYR A 216 25.34 -24.01 -16.14
C TYR A 216 26.02 -24.91 -15.11
N GLY A 217 25.27 -25.45 -14.15
CA GLY A 217 25.76 -26.36 -13.11
C GLY A 217 26.29 -25.69 -11.85
N GLU A 218 26.17 -24.37 -11.71
CA GLU A 218 26.69 -23.60 -10.57
C GLU A 218 25.63 -23.49 -9.45
N ASN A 219 26.05 -23.56 -8.19
CA ASN A 219 25.14 -23.38 -7.05
C ASN A 219 24.82 -21.89 -6.83
N ILE A 220 23.54 -21.53 -6.83
CA ILE A 220 23.02 -20.18 -6.60
C ILE A 220 21.90 -20.19 -5.54
N PRO A 221 21.68 -19.10 -4.79
CA PRO A 221 20.52 -18.93 -3.90
C PRO A 221 19.19 -19.00 -4.68
N GLU A 222 18.13 -19.48 -4.02
CA GLU A 222 16.80 -19.75 -4.60
C GLU A 222 16.21 -18.55 -5.39
N ASN A 223 16.58 -17.31 -5.03
CA ASN A 223 15.80 -16.08 -5.30
C ASN A 223 16.44 -15.05 -6.27
N ILE A 224 17.26 -15.45 -7.26
CA ILE A 224 17.85 -14.49 -8.23
C ILE A 224 17.49 -14.81 -9.69
N LEU A 225 16.73 -13.89 -10.31
CA LEU A 225 16.35 -13.89 -11.73
C LEU A 225 17.21 -12.86 -12.50
N LYS A 226 17.90 -13.30 -13.58
CA LYS A 226 18.72 -12.43 -14.46
C LYS A 226 18.01 -12.16 -15.80
N PHE A 227 17.93 -10.89 -16.20
CA PHE A 227 17.43 -10.47 -17.51
C PHE A 227 18.53 -10.50 -18.59
N THR A 228 18.21 -11.05 -19.78
CA THR A 228 19.12 -11.14 -20.95
C THR A 228 18.65 -10.34 -22.17
N ASN A 229 17.60 -9.52 -22.05
CA ASN A 229 16.87 -8.97 -23.22
C ASN A 229 16.68 -7.43 -23.17
N PHE A 230 17.72 -6.67 -22.80
CA PHE A 230 17.69 -5.21 -22.66
C PHE A 230 17.77 -4.43 -24.01
N GLU A 231 18.00 -5.13 -25.13
CA GLU A 231 18.20 -4.51 -26.45
C GLU A 231 16.91 -4.21 -27.23
N ARG A 232 15.74 -4.68 -26.77
CA ARG A 232 14.45 -4.38 -27.41
C ARG A 232 13.90 -3.00 -26.98
N LYS A 233 14.66 -1.94 -27.25
CA LYS A 233 14.20 -0.55 -27.10
C LYS A 233 13.49 -0.12 -28.39
N LEU A 234 12.24 0.36 -28.28
CA LEU A 234 11.66 1.13 -29.37
C LEU A 234 12.49 2.40 -29.53
N LYS A 235 12.88 2.74 -30.76
CA LYS A 235 13.54 4.02 -31.04
C LYS A 235 12.59 5.14 -30.64
N SER A 236 12.92 5.83 -29.55
CA SER A 236 12.17 6.98 -29.04
C SER A 236 12.03 8.01 -30.15
N ILE A 237 10.80 8.28 -30.59
CA ILE A 237 10.54 9.35 -31.55
C ILE A 237 10.47 10.63 -30.72
N PHE A 238 11.58 11.36 -30.66
CA PHE A 238 11.57 12.67 -30.05
C PHE A 238 10.64 13.59 -30.86
N LYS A 239 9.60 14.09 -30.19
CA LYS A 239 8.64 15.02 -30.77
C LYS A 239 8.67 16.34 -29.98
N THR A 240 8.62 17.46 -30.69
CA THR A 240 8.50 18.79 -30.10
C THR A 240 7.42 19.57 -30.82
N PHE A 241 6.62 20.32 -30.06
CA PHE A 241 5.58 21.19 -30.59
C PHE A 241 5.63 22.52 -29.86
N ARG A 242 5.41 23.60 -30.61
CA ARG A 242 5.34 24.95 -30.09
C ARG A 242 4.30 25.73 -30.87
N GLY A 243 3.34 26.30 -30.15
CA GLY A 243 2.22 27.04 -30.72
C GLY A 243 1.05 27.11 -29.74
N PRO A 244 -0.06 27.75 -30.14
CA PRO A 244 -1.31 27.70 -29.41
C PRO A 244 -1.73 26.25 -29.13
N ASP A 245 -2.44 26.02 -28.03
CA ASP A 245 -2.98 24.70 -27.66
C ASP A 245 -1.92 23.59 -27.53
N ALA A 246 -0.67 23.91 -27.17
CA ALA A 246 0.40 22.93 -27.01
C ALA A 246 0.05 21.79 -26.04
N HIS A 247 -0.76 22.07 -25.01
CA HIS A 247 -1.28 21.05 -24.11
C HIS A 247 -2.20 20.05 -24.83
N LYS A 248 -3.05 20.49 -25.76
CA LYS A 248 -3.93 19.61 -26.55
C LYS A 248 -3.14 18.71 -27.49
N VAL A 249 -2.17 19.29 -28.20
CA VAL A 249 -1.28 18.54 -29.09
C VAL A 249 -0.48 17.50 -28.31
N PHE A 250 -0.05 17.85 -27.10
CA PHE A 250 0.61 16.91 -26.21
C PHE A 250 -0.30 15.74 -25.79
N ILE A 251 -1.57 15.99 -25.44
CA ILE A 251 -2.53 14.93 -25.10
C ILE A 251 -2.84 14.05 -26.32
N ASP A 252 -3.08 14.64 -27.49
CA ASP A 252 -3.30 13.88 -28.74
C ASP A 252 -2.13 12.92 -29.06
N TRP A 253 -0.89 13.36 -28.84
CA TRP A 253 0.28 12.51 -29.00
C TRP A 253 0.33 11.35 -28.01
N LEU A 254 -0.05 11.59 -26.76
CA LEU A 254 -0.13 10.53 -25.75
C LEU A 254 -1.20 9.50 -26.12
N GLU A 255 -2.38 9.95 -26.55
CA GLU A 255 -3.46 9.06 -26.97
C GLU A 255 -3.11 8.24 -28.21
N THR A 256 -2.56 8.90 -29.23
CA THR A 256 -2.11 8.25 -30.46
C THR A 256 -0.99 7.26 -30.16
N GLY A 257 -0.04 7.62 -29.30
CA GLY A 257 1.01 6.74 -28.82
C GLY A 257 0.46 5.52 -28.07
N CYS A 258 -0.50 5.74 -27.17
CA CYS A 258 -1.19 4.69 -26.42
C CYS A 258 -1.89 3.69 -27.34
N LYS A 259 -2.70 4.19 -28.29
CA LYS A 259 -3.40 3.38 -29.30
C LYS A 259 -2.41 2.61 -30.19
N SER A 260 -1.29 3.24 -30.58
CA SER A 260 -0.24 2.58 -31.36
C SER A 260 0.44 1.44 -30.60
N ILE A 261 0.79 1.66 -29.33
CA ILE A 261 1.38 0.62 -28.47
C ILE A 261 0.39 -0.53 -28.28
N TYR A 262 -0.88 -0.22 -27.99
CA TYR A 262 -1.92 -1.23 -27.86
C TYR A 262 -2.04 -2.09 -29.12
N ASN A 263 -2.25 -1.47 -30.27
CA ASN A 263 -2.43 -2.18 -31.54
C ASN A 263 -1.21 -3.01 -31.93
N ARG A 264 0.00 -2.57 -31.58
CA ARG A 264 1.23 -3.27 -31.95
C ARG A 264 1.61 -4.41 -31.00
N PHE A 265 1.26 -4.31 -29.73
CA PHE A 265 1.82 -5.19 -28.69
C PHE A 265 0.80 -5.83 -27.77
N MET A 266 -0.39 -5.25 -27.60
CA MET A 266 -1.35 -5.70 -26.58
C MET A 266 -2.68 -6.18 -27.17
N LYS A 267 -3.00 -5.80 -28.41
CA LYS A 267 -4.25 -6.18 -29.08
C LYS A 267 -4.30 -7.67 -29.39
N ASP A 268 -3.23 -8.19 -30.00
CA ASP A 268 -3.14 -9.60 -30.36
C ASP A 268 -2.21 -10.31 -29.37
N ILE A 269 -2.76 -11.26 -28.60
CA ILE A 269 -1.95 -12.11 -27.72
C ILE A 269 -1.17 -13.07 -28.62
N VAL A 270 0.16 -13.00 -28.58
CA VAL A 270 1.01 -13.91 -29.35
C VAL A 270 0.92 -15.30 -28.72
N SER A 271 0.30 -16.23 -29.44
CA SER A 271 0.25 -17.64 -29.04
C SER A 271 1.65 -18.19 -28.77
N MET A 272 1.73 -19.07 -27.78
CA MET A 272 2.99 -19.75 -27.44
C MET A 272 3.55 -20.48 -28.66
N SER A 273 4.82 -20.23 -28.95
CA SER A 273 5.56 -20.99 -29.97
C SER A 273 5.69 -22.45 -29.54
N PRO A 274 5.74 -23.42 -30.47
CA PRO A 274 5.99 -24.81 -30.12
C PRO A 274 7.25 -24.95 -29.26
N LEU A 275 7.16 -25.69 -28.17
CA LEU A 275 8.31 -25.95 -27.31
C LEU A 275 9.32 -26.81 -28.06
N SER A 276 10.61 -26.52 -27.85
CA SER A 276 11.68 -27.44 -28.21
C SER A 276 11.66 -28.68 -27.32
N SER A 277 12.28 -29.78 -27.77
CA SER A 277 12.40 -31.02 -26.99
C SER A 277 13.07 -30.82 -25.62
N VAL A 278 14.01 -29.88 -25.51
CA VAL A 278 14.64 -29.50 -24.25
C VAL A 278 13.65 -28.82 -23.32
N GLN A 279 12.85 -27.88 -23.83
CA GLN A 279 11.86 -27.15 -23.04
C GLN A 279 10.69 -28.04 -22.60
N GLU A 280 10.31 -29.03 -23.42
CA GLU A 280 9.32 -30.03 -23.01
C GLU A 280 9.86 -30.89 -21.86
N ALA A 281 11.11 -31.34 -21.95
CA ALA A 281 11.75 -32.07 -20.86
C ALA A 281 11.84 -31.23 -19.58
N GLU A 282 12.23 -29.95 -19.70
CA GLU A 282 12.25 -28.99 -18.59
C GLU A 282 10.87 -28.85 -17.95
N PHE A 283 9.80 -28.69 -18.73
CA PHE A 283 8.43 -28.57 -18.22
C PHE A 283 8.01 -29.77 -17.36
N TYR A 284 8.31 -30.99 -17.79
CA TYR A 284 7.94 -32.21 -17.05
C TYR A 284 8.81 -32.46 -15.83
N GLN A 285 10.10 -32.08 -15.87
CA GLN A 285 11.06 -32.28 -14.78
C GLN A 285 10.98 -31.19 -13.71
N MET A 286 10.41 -30.02 -14.04
CA MET A 286 10.34 -28.92 -13.10
C MET A 286 9.46 -29.26 -11.88
N THR A 287 10.03 -29.09 -10.68
CA THR A 287 9.39 -29.39 -9.41
C THR A 287 8.77 -28.17 -8.73
N HIS A 288 9.12 -26.96 -9.16
CA HIS A 288 8.64 -25.70 -8.60
C HIS A 288 8.08 -24.78 -9.69
N CYS A 289 7.05 -24.01 -9.36
CA CYS A 289 6.48 -22.99 -10.23
C CYS A 289 7.47 -21.85 -10.43
N HIS A 290 7.68 -21.40 -11.67
CA HIS A 290 8.64 -20.32 -11.94
C HIS A 290 8.18 -18.92 -11.47
N ILE A 291 6.88 -18.76 -11.17
CA ILE A 291 6.27 -17.47 -10.82
C ILE A 291 6.25 -17.25 -9.29
N CYS A 292 5.70 -18.20 -8.54
CA CYS A 292 5.64 -18.12 -7.08
C CYS A 292 6.79 -18.84 -6.38
N GLU A 293 7.61 -19.57 -7.15
CA GLU A 293 8.76 -20.34 -6.66
C GLU A 293 8.37 -21.50 -5.72
N SER A 294 7.07 -21.73 -5.46
CA SER A 294 6.56 -22.84 -4.64
C SER A 294 6.56 -24.18 -5.38
N PRO A 295 6.71 -25.32 -4.66
CA PRO A 295 6.67 -26.65 -5.26
C PRO A 295 5.30 -26.98 -5.87
N PHE A 296 5.29 -27.88 -6.86
CA PHE A 296 4.07 -28.47 -7.40
C PHE A 296 3.62 -29.64 -6.52
N ASN A 297 2.38 -29.57 -6.02
CA ASN A 297 1.71 -30.69 -5.36
C ASN A 297 1.15 -31.68 -6.38
N VAL A 298 0.80 -32.88 -5.91
CA VAL A 298 0.25 -33.96 -6.77
C VAL A 298 -1.05 -33.54 -7.47
N GLU A 299 -1.83 -32.68 -6.83
CA GLU A 299 -3.11 -32.17 -7.34
C GLU A 299 -2.97 -30.92 -8.22
N ASP A 300 -1.77 -30.33 -8.31
CA ASP A 300 -1.58 -29.09 -9.04
C ASP A 300 -1.57 -29.31 -10.56
N GLU A 301 -2.43 -28.57 -11.26
CA GLU A 301 -2.38 -28.49 -12.71
C GLU A 301 -1.20 -27.62 -13.17
N ARG A 302 -0.17 -28.29 -13.73
CA ARG A 302 0.98 -27.63 -14.34
C ARG A 302 0.62 -27.08 -15.71
N VAL A 303 0.81 -25.78 -15.88
CA VAL A 303 0.59 -25.10 -17.16
C VAL A 303 1.86 -24.43 -17.67
N ARG A 304 1.87 -24.13 -18.97
CA ARG A 304 3.01 -23.52 -19.66
C ARG A 304 2.80 -22.01 -19.74
N ASP A 305 3.56 -21.24 -18.96
CA ASP A 305 3.59 -19.79 -19.08
C ASP A 305 4.45 -19.37 -20.28
N HIS A 306 4.01 -18.31 -20.94
CA HIS A 306 4.72 -17.74 -22.08
C HIS A 306 4.58 -16.22 -22.11
N CYS A 307 5.54 -15.58 -22.77
CA CYS A 307 5.49 -14.17 -22.99
C CYS A 307 4.44 -13.82 -24.05
N HIS A 308 3.32 -13.22 -23.65
CA HIS A 308 2.25 -12.79 -24.58
C HIS A 308 2.70 -11.76 -25.64
N LEU A 309 3.89 -11.15 -25.47
CA LEU A 309 4.49 -10.24 -26.45
C LEU A 309 5.39 -10.95 -27.46
N THR A 310 5.94 -12.11 -27.14
CA THR A 310 6.95 -12.78 -27.97
C THR A 310 6.63 -14.23 -28.30
N GLY A 311 5.61 -14.84 -27.67
CA GLY A 311 5.28 -16.25 -27.77
C GLY A 311 6.28 -17.19 -27.08
N ASN A 312 7.33 -16.66 -26.44
CA ASN A 312 8.40 -17.48 -25.88
C ASN A 312 7.97 -18.11 -24.55
N TYR A 313 8.20 -19.41 -24.43
CA TYR A 313 8.04 -20.15 -23.17
C TYR A 313 8.91 -19.55 -22.05
N ARG A 314 8.31 -19.36 -20.88
CA ARG A 314 8.98 -18.81 -19.69
C ARG A 314 9.27 -19.87 -18.64
N GLY A 315 8.35 -20.82 -18.45
CA GLY A 315 8.53 -21.90 -17.49
C GLY A 315 7.23 -22.62 -17.13
N ALA A 316 7.35 -23.66 -16.33
CA ALA A 316 6.22 -24.37 -15.73
C ALA A 316 5.68 -23.54 -14.57
N THR A 317 4.37 -23.42 -14.46
CA THR A 317 3.72 -22.63 -13.41
C THR A 317 2.42 -23.28 -12.96
N HIS A 318 1.93 -22.92 -11.78
CA HIS A 318 0.58 -23.27 -11.37
C HIS A 318 -0.42 -22.59 -12.29
N SER A 319 -1.53 -23.28 -12.59
CA SER A 319 -2.63 -22.71 -13.38
C SER A 319 -3.07 -21.34 -12.82
N VAL A 320 -3.19 -21.22 -11.50
CA VAL A 320 -3.56 -19.97 -10.81
C VAL A 320 -2.47 -18.89 -10.95
N CYS A 321 -1.20 -19.24 -10.75
CA CYS A 321 -0.10 -18.30 -10.90
C CYS A 321 -0.01 -17.75 -12.34
N ASN A 322 -0.20 -18.62 -13.34
CA ASN A 322 -0.27 -18.23 -14.75
C ASN A 322 -1.39 -17.23 -15.01
N LEU A 323 -2.59 -17.51 -14.48
CA LEU A 323 -3.74 -16.63 -14.62
C LEU A 323 -3.52 -15.27 -13.95
N ASN A 324 -2.82 -15.23 -12.82
CA ASN A 324 -2.53 -14.00 -12.08
C ASN A 324 -1.36 -13.20 -12.67
N PHE A 325 -0.43 -13.86 -13.37
CA PHE A 325 0.75 -13.23 -13.98
C PHE A 325 0.42 -12.53 -15.30
N LYS A 326 -0.46 -11.53 -15.21
CA LYS A 326 -0.92 -10.75 -16.37
C LYS A 326 0.03 -9.61 -16.67
N VAL A 327 0.18 -9.31 -17.95
CA VAL A 327 0.81 -8.05 -18.38
C VAL A 327 -0.03 -6.90 -17.84
N PRO A 328 0.57 -5.90 -17.17
CA PRO A 328 -0.18 -4.79 -16.63
C PRO A 328 -0.97 -4.08 -17.73
N ASN A 329 -2.27 -3.86 -17.50
CA ASN A 329 -3.12 -3.08 -18.40
C ASN A 329 -2.93 -1.56 -18.19
N PHE A 330 -1.67 -1.12 -18.16
CA PHE A 330 -1.29 0.28 -18.10
C PHE A 330 0.10 0.53 -18.73
N ILE A 331 0.30 1.74 -19.23
CA ILE A 331 1.59 2.26 -19.68
C ILE A 331 2.03 3.34 -18.68
N PRO A 332 3.22 3.21 -18.06
CA PRO A 332 3.77 4.26 -17.23
C PRO A 332 4.29 5.42 -18.10
N VAL A 333 3.89 6.65 -17.76
CA VAL A 333 4.31 7.90 -18.41
C VAL A 333 5.11 8.70 -17.39
N PHE A 334 6.40 8.91 -17.64
CA PHE A 334 7.28 9.55 -16.66
C PHE A 334 7.47 11.03 -16.93
N PHE A 335 7.26 11.83 -15.89
CA PHE A 335 7.63 13.25 -15.80
C PHE A 335 8.61 13.42 -14.64
N HIS A 336 9.50 14.41 -14.72
CA HIS A 336 10.41 14.68 -13.62
C HIS A 336 10.00 15.95 -12.89
N ASN A 337 9.61 15.82 -11.62
CA ASN A 337 9.04 16.88 -10.78
C ASN A 337 7.61 17.30 -11.20
N MET A 338 6.84 16.32 -11.69
CA MET A 338 5.47 16.49 -12.15
C MET A 338 4.57 17.11 -11.08
N SER A 339 4.70 16.63 -9.83
CA SER A 339 3.79 16.96 -8.72
C SER A 339 3.77 18.45 -8.37
N ASN A 340 4.84 19.18 -8.71
CA ASN A 340 5.05 20.57 -8.31
C ASN A 340 4.98 21.57 -9.48
N PHE A 341 5.00 21.11 -10.74
CA PHE A 341 5.12 22.03 -11.88
C PHE A 341 4.27 21.58 -13.08
N ASP A 342 4.63 20.46 -13.71
CA ASP A 342 4.15 20.15 -15.06
C ASP A 342 2.66 19.80 -15.11
N SER A 343 2.11 19.16 -14.06
CA SER A 343 0.73 18.67 -14.10
C SER A 343 -0.30 19.79 -14.30
N HIS A 344 -0.07 20.99 -13.76
CA HIS A 344 -1.04 22.10 -13.85
C HIS A 344 -1.29 22.56 -15.28
N LEU A 345 -0.33 22.35 -16.19
CA LEU A 345 -0.38 22.85 -17.57
C LEU A 345 -1.34 22.05 -18.47
N PHE A 346 -1.59 20.79 -18.15
CA PHE A 346 -2.35 19.89 -19.01
C PHE A 346 -3.40 19.04 -18.27
N ILE A 347 -3.45 19.05 -16.94
CA ILE A 347 -4.43 18.25 -16.18
C ILE A 347 -5.88 18.64 -16.49
N LYS A 348 -6.14 19.92 -16.80
CA LYS A 348 -7.47 20.38 -17.20
C LYS A 348 -7.91 19.74 -18.52
N GLU A 349 -6.99 19.63 -19.47
CA GLU A 349 -7.24 18.98 -20.76
C GLU A 349 -7.36 17.45 -20.60
N LEU A 350 -6.62 16.87 -19.65
CA LEU A 350 -6.80 15.46 -19.28
C LEU A 350 -8.13 15.18 -18.57
N ALA A 351 -8.81 16.19 -18.03
CA ALA A 351 -10.01 16.04 -17.22
C ALA A 351 -11.31 16.43 -17.96
N VAL A 352 -11.30 16.42 -19.30
CA VAL A 352 -12.49 16.68 -20.11
C VAL A 352 -13.64 15.72 -19.73
N GLU A 353 -14.86 16.27 -19.60
CA GLU A 353 -16.01 15.73 -18.84
C GLU A 353 -16.53 14.34 -19.27
N GLU A 354 -16.05 13.77 -20.38
CA GLU A 354 -16.51 12.47 -20.91
C GLU A 354 -15.54 11.31 -20.67
N GLU A 355 -14.35 11.57 -20.12
CA GLU A 355 -13.28 10.58 -20.05
C GLU A 355 -12.84 10.29 -18.61
N ARG A 356 -12.74 9.00 -18.29
CA ARG A 356 -12.37 8.55 -16.94
C ARG A 356 -10.91 8.92 -16.61
N LEU A 357 -10.74 9.61 -15.48
CA LEU A 357 -9.45 9.99 -14.89
C LEU A 357 -9.46 9.59 -13.40
N ASP A 358 -8.56 8.71 -13.00
CA ASP A 358 -8.33 8.40 -11.59
C ASP A 358 -7.19 9.28 -11.06
N VAL A 359 -7.37 9.95 -9.92
CA VAL A 359 -6.38 10.90 -9.36
C VAL A 359 -6.01 10.47 -7.94
N ILE A 360 -4.71 10.50 -7.63
CA ILE A 360 -4.17 10.32 -6.28
C ILE A 360 -3.71 11.69 -5.77
N PRO A 361 -4.56 12.44 -5.04
CA PRO A 361 -4.21 13.76 -4.55
C PRO A 361 -3.25 13.69 -3.36
N GLN A 362 -2.30 14.63 -3.29
CA GLN A 362 -1.53 14.89 -2.06
C GLN A 362 -2.18 15.98 -1.23
N ASN A 363 -2.65 17.04 -1.90
CA ASN A 363 -3.46 18.11 -1.31
C ASN A 363 -4.36 18.72 -2.41
N LYS A 364 -5.02 19.85 -2.13
CA LYS A 364 -5.93 20.51 -3.08
C LYS A 364 -5.25 21.01 -4.37
N GLU A 365 -3.93 21.17 -4.36
CA GLU A 365 -3.17 21.74 -5.48
C GLU A 365 -2.20 20.73 -6.10
N ARG A 366 -1.69 19.77 -5.32
CA ARG A 366 -0.65 18.82 -5.74
C ARG A 366 -1.19 17.40 -5.85
N TYR A 367 -0.79 16.73 -6.91
CA TYR A 367 -1.18 15.35 -7.21
C TYR A 367 0.04 14.43 -7.16
N ILE A 368 -0.10 13.27 -6.52
CA ILE A 368 0.94 12.22 -6.49
C ILE A 368 1.04 11.54 -7.85
N SER A 369 -0.12 11.22 -8.43
CA SER A 369 -0.25 10.58 -9.74
C SER A 369 -1.67 10.77 -10.28
N PHE A 370 -1.82 10.67 -11.59
CA PHE A 370 -3.11 10.55 -12.26
C PHE A 370 -3.04 9.45 -13.31
N THR A 371 -4.16 8.75 -13.51
CA THR A 371 -4.30 7.65 -14.44
C THR A 371 -5.44 7.95 -15.40
N LYS A 372 -5.10 8.13 -16.68
CA LYS A 372 -6.06 8.39 -17.75
C LYS A 372 -6.44 7.09 -18.44
N TYR A 373 -7.74 6.91 -18.71
CA TYR A 373 -8.25 5.75 -19.42
C TYR A 373 -8.46 6.10 -20.90
N ILE A 374 -7.70 5.46 -21.77
CA ILE A 374 -7.80 5.66 -23.23
C ILE A 374 -8.57 4.49 -23.82
N MET A 375 -9.65 4.79 -24.54
CA MET A 375 -10.38 3.77 -25.31
C MET A 375 -9.51 3.33 -26.50
N VAL A 376 -9.28 2.03 -26.62
CA VAL A 376 -8.36 1.44 -27.61
C VAL A 376 -9.02 0.41 -28.52
N GLY A 377 -10.27 0.05 -28.27
CA GLY A 377 -11.05 -0.82 -29.14
C GLY A 377 -12.42 -1.14 -28.57
N ASP A 378 -13.22 -1.84 -29.38
CA ASP A 378 -14.49 -2.43 -29.01
C ASP A 378 -14.35 -3.96 -29.09
N ASP A 379 -14.88 -4.68 -28.10
CA ASP A 379 -14.93 -6.14 -28.11
C ASP A 379 -16.13 -6.58 -28.97
N ASP A 380 -15.85 -7.01 -30.21
CA ASP A 380 -16.85 -7.42 -31.20
C ASP A 380 -16.86 -8.95 -31.31
N ASP A 381 -17.17 -9.58 -30.19
CA ASP A 381 -17.40 -11.02 -30.14
C ASP A 381 -18.80 -11.25 -30.73
N GLY A 382 -18.86 -11.57 -32.03
CA GLY A 382 -20.03 -11.50 -32.95
C GLY A 382 -21.32 -12.24 -32.58
N GLN A 383 -21.75 -12.18 -31.33
CA GLN A 383 -23.04 -12.54 -30.78
C GLN A 383 -23.59 -11.31 -30.05
N GLU A 384 -24.91 -11.07 -30.14
CA GLU A 384 -25.63 -9.87 -29.70
C GLU A 384 -25.60 -9.56 -28.16
N LYS A 385 -24.44 -9.60 -27.51
CA LYS A 385 -24.26 -9.25 -26.10
C LYS A 385 -23.35 -8.03 -25.97
N ARG A 386 -23.97 -6.85 -25.82
CA ARG A 386 -23.39 -5.57 -25.33
C ARG A 386 -21.91 -5.34 -25.70
N GLN A 387 -21.67 -4.52 -26.73
CA GLN A 387 -20.35 -3.93 -27.04
C GLN A 387 -19.62 -3.47 -25.76
N GLN A 388 -18.54 -4.16 -25.41
CA GLN A 388 -17.72 -3.83 -24.26
C GLN A 388 -16.50 -3.05 -24.73
N LYS A 389 -16.41 -1.78 -24.32
CA LYS A 389 -15.28 -0.91 -24.67
C LYS A 389 -14.01 -1.35 -23.95
N ILE A 390 -12.91 -1.48 -24.69
CA ILE A 390 -11.59 -1.84 -24.16
C ILE A 390 -10.80 -0.56 -23.87
N PHE A 391 -10.24 -0.48 -22.66
CA PHE A 391 -9.44 0.67 -22.22
C PHE A 391 -8.03 0.25 -21.83
N LEU A 392 -7.04 1.04 -22.28
CA LEU A 392 -5.66 0.99 -21.80
C LEU A 392 -5.40 2.22 -20.94
N LYS A 393 -4.70 2.03 -19.81
CA LYS A 393 -4.46 3.11 -18.84
C LYS A 393 -3.12 3.79 -19.08
N LEU A 394 -3.08 5.11 -19.15
CA LEU A 394 -1.84 5.89 -19.04
C LEU A 394 -1.66 6.33 -17.59
N ARG A 395 -0.63 5.81 -16.92
CA ARG A 395 -0.34 6.14 -15.51
C ARG A 395 0.83 7.11 -15.44
N PHE A 396 0.58 8.32 -14.96
CA PHE A 396 1.60 9.36 -14.89
C PHE A 396 2.38 9.24 -13.59
N LEU A 397 3.69 9.11 -13.71
CA LEU A 397 4.62 8.88 -12.61
C LEU A 397 5.62 10.02 -12.52
N ASP A 398 5.88 10.47 -11.30
CA ASP A 398 6.86 11.51 -11.01
C ASP A 398 8.21 10.87 -10.67
N SER A 399 9.14 10.89 -11.62
CA SER A 399 10.48 10.32 -11.44
C SER A 399 11.29 11.03 -10.35
N PHE A 400 10.95 12.25 -9.95
CA PHE A 400 11.58 12.94 -8.82
C PHE A 400 11.27 12.25 -7.48
N ARG A 401 10.17 11.50 -7.38
CA ARG A 401 9.85 10.67 -6.21
C ARG A 401 10.69 9.40 -6.09
N PHE A 402 11.45 9.08 -7.14
CA PHE A 402 12.43 7.99 -7.16
C PHE A 402 13.85 8.54 -7.10
N MET A 403 14.10 9.64 -7.81
CA MET A 403 15.37 10.32 -7.91
C MET A 403 15.20 11.76 -7.42
N ALA A 404 15.22 11.94 -6.09
CA ALA A 404 14.97 13.21 -5.39
C ALA A 404 16.15 14.18 -5.54
N SER A 405 16.48 14.52 -6.76
CA SER A 405 17.53 15.45 -7.14
C SER A 405 17.11 16.09 -8.45
N SER A 406 17.50 17.34 -8.65
CA SER A 406 17.31 17.95 -9.96
C SER A 406 17.93 17.05 -11.01
N LEU A 407 17.38 17.09 -12.22
CA LEU A 407 18.06 16.49 -13.35
C LEU A 407 19.54 16.95 -13.33
N ASP A 408 19.83 18.22 -12.92
CA ASP A 408 21.17 18.83 -12.89
C ASP A 408 22.21 17.99 -12.21
N LYS A 409 21.83 17.55 -11.04
CA LYS A 409 22.65 16.70 -10.20
C LYS A 409 22.68 15.26 -10.71
N LEU A 410 21.56 14.73 -11.22
CA LEU A 410 21.48 13.35 -11.71
C LEU A 410 22.39 13.11 -12.92
N SER A 411 22.50 14.07 -13.84
CA SER A 411 23.41 13.91 -14.98
C SER A 411 24.89 14.00 -14.60
N GLN A 412 25.23 14.66 -13.48
CA GLN A 412 26.62 14.75 -13.02
C GLN A 412 27.17 13.39 -12.55
N ASN A 413 26.28 12.47 -12.13
CA ASN A 413 26.64 11.11 -11.74
C ASN A 413 26.85 10.17 -12.95
N LEU A 414 26.64 10.66 -14.17
CA LEU A 414 26.96 9.96 -15.40
C LEU A 414 28.41 10.33 -15.77
N THR A 415 29.26 9.34 -16.12
CA THR A 415 30.68 9.55 -16.46
C THR A 415 30.90 10.75 -17.40
N SER A 416 31.98 11.50 -17.11
CA SER A 416 32.47 12.85 -17.45
C SER A 416 32.10 13.55 -18.77
N GLN A 417 31.01 13.21 -19.42
CA GLN A 417 30.53 13.90 -20.60
C GLN A 417 29.02 14.05 -20.47
N GLN A 418 28.55 15.27 -20.71
CA GLN A 418 27.13 15.61 -20.87
C GLN A 418 26.41 16.02 -19.57
N CYS A 419 26.22 17.33 -19.38
CA CYS A 419 24.89 17.98 -19.35
C CYS A 419 24.88 19.43 -18.77
N ARG A 420 24.03 20.28 -19.40
CA ARG A 420 23.18 21.43 -18.94
C ARG A 420 23.52 22.88 -19.25
N GLU A 421 22.62 23.64 -19.89
CA GLU A 421 21.49 24.43 -19.29
C GLU A 421 20.65 25.21 -20.36
N SER A 422 19.51 25.77 -19.90
CA SER A 422 18.57 26.83 -20.38
C SER A 422 18.74 27.51 -21.77
N TYR A 423 17.65 27.54 -22.56
CA TYR A 423 17.45 28.37 -23.77
C TYR A 423 16.68 29.68 -23.51
N VAL A 424 15.90 29.75 -22.43
CA VAL A 424 15.02 30.89 -22.13
C VAL A 424 15.76 31.87 -21.22
N ASP A 425 16.25 32.95 -21.80
CA ASP A 425 16.88 34.09 -21.11
C ASP A 425 16.09 35.40 -21.26
N SER A 426 15.01 35.40 -22.05
CA SER A 426 14.11 36.56 -22.22
C SER A 426 12.68 36.12 -22.57
N PHE A 427 11.71 36.97 -22.24
CA PHE A 427 10.30 36.76 -22.61
C PHE A 427 10.05 36.80 -24.12
N SER A 428 10.85 37.54 -24.88
CA SER A 428 10.73 37.60 -26.36
C SER A 428 11.00 36.26 -27.03
N LYS A 429 11.82 35.40 -26.41
CA LYS A 429 12.05 34.02 -26.88
C LYS A 429 10.84 33.12 -26.71
N LEU A 430 9.75 33.56 -26.07
CA LEU A 430 8.46 32.84 -26.01
C LEU A 430 7.60 33.04 -27.27
N ASP A 431 7.95 33.99 -28.14
CA ASP A 431 7.24 34.25 -29.40
C ASP A 431 7.82 33.49 -30.62
N ASP A 432 9.01 32.90 -30.50
CA ASP A 432 9.62 32.11 -31.57
C ASP A 432 8.72 30.92 -31.97
N THR A 433 8.44 30.71 -33.27
CA THR A 433 7.56 29.61 -33.71
C THR A 433 8.31 28.29 -33.94
N LYS A 434 9.64 28.29 -33.77
CA LYS A 434 10.52 27.13 -33.94
C LYS A 434 11.63 27.20 -32.89
N LEU A 435 12.03 26.04 -32.34
CA LEU A 435 13.26 25.97 -31.52
C LEU A 435 14.48 26.27 -32.41
N PRO A 436 15.58 26.79 -31.85
CA PRO A 436 16.85 26.88 -32.56
C PRO A 436 17.28 25.49 -33.07
N PRO A 437 18.12 25.42 -34.11
CA PRO A 437 18.87 24.20 -34.42
C PRO A 437 19.60 23.69 -33.17
N ILE A 438 19.89 22.38 -33.09
CA ILE A 438 20.58 21.78 -31.93
C ILE A 438 21.90 22.50 -31.58
N ASP A 439 22.57 23.05 -32.59
CA ASP A 439 23.80 23.84 -32.48
C ASP A 439 23.58 25.23 -31.84
N GLY A 440 22.35 25.72 -31.83
CA GLY A 440 21.92 26.97 -31.18
C GLY A 440 21.75 26.84 -29.66
N PHE A 441 21.83 25.63 -29.12
CA PHE A 441 21.86 25.38 -27.68
C PHE A 441 23.33 25.26 -27.22
N TYR A 442 23.99 26.41 -27.03
CA TYR A 442 25.40 26.49 -26.67
C TYR A 442 25.59 26.70 -25.17
N ASN A 443 26.26 25.76 -24.49
CA ASN A 443 26.57 25.87 -23.07
C ASN A 443 27.71 26.88 -22.83
N LYS A 444 27.43 28.04 -22.22
CA LYS A 444 28.45 29.05 -21.89
C LYS A 444 29.49 28.58 -20.86
N LEU A 445 29.14 27.64 -19.98
CA LEU A 445 30.01 27.11 -18.92
C LEU A 445 30.97 26.01 -19.41
N ARG A 446 30.62 25.27 -20.48
CA ARG A 446 31.41 24.14 -20.99
C ARG A 446 31.78 24.21 -22.48
N LYS A 447 31.29 25.20 -23.22
CA LYS A 447 31.60 25.46 -24.65
C LYS A 447 31.29 24.31 -25.63
N GLU A 448 30.26 23.51 -25.40
CA GLU A 448 29.89 22.36 -26.27
C GLU A 448 28.37 22.22 -26.49
N ALA A 449 27.98 21.44 -27.53
CA ALA A 449 26.59 21.20 -27.99
C ALA A 449 25.94 19.91 -27.38
N ILE A 450 24.60 19.81 -27.48
CA ILE A 450 23.72 18.86 -26.76
C ILE A 450 23.62 17.44 -27.39
N LYS A 451 23.32 16.39 -26.59
CA LYS A 451 22.82 15.07 -27.07
C LYS A 451 21.53 14.61 -26.35
N GLN A 452 20.76 13.74 -27.02
CA GLN A 452 19.29 13.64 -26.90
C GLN A 452 18.72 12.53 -25.98
N GLY A 453 19.51 11.89 -25.09
CA GLY A 453 19.11 10.63 -24.42
C GLY A 453 19.48 10.44 -22.94
N ASP A 454 19.89 11.49 -22.23
CA ASP A 454 20.52 11.33 -20.90
C ASP A 454 19.54 10.97 -19.77
N TYR A 455 18.29 11.40 -19.87
CA TYR A 455 17.22 11.02 -18.93
C TYR A 455 16.87 9.53 -19.04
N GLU A 456 16.74 9.03 -20.27
CA GLU A 456 16.46 7.61 -20.54
C GLU A 456 17.58 6.74 -19.96
N ARG A 457 18.84 7.20 -20.00
CA ARG A 457 19.99 6.48 -19.42
C ARG A 457 19.91 6.41 -17.89
N ALA A 458 19.64 7.51 -17.21
CA ALA A 458 19.51 7.54 -15.74
C ALA A 458 18.36 6.65 -15.23
N LEU A 459 17.20 6.73 -15.90
CA LEU A 459 16.04 5.88 -15.58
C LEU A 459 16.32 4.39 -15.84
N ASN A 460 16.95 4.06 -16.96
CA ASN A 460 17.29 2.68 -17.28
C ASN A 460 18.29 2.09 -16.27
N ASN A 461 19.32 2.86 -15.88
CA ASN A 461 20.29 2.42 -14.87
C ASN A 461 19.61 2.18 -13.51
N PHE A 462 18.72 3.09 -13.08
CA PHE A 462 17.97 2.90 -11.83
C PHE A 462 17.08 1.66 -11.89
N ARG A 463 16.36 1.46 -13.00
CA ARG A 463 15.52 0.27 -13.22
C ARG A 463 16.34 -1.00 -13.21
N GLU A 464 17.49 -1.00 -13.89
CA GLU A 464 18.40 -2.14 -13.92
C GLU A 464 18.92 -2.48 -12.53
N VAL A 465 19.37 -1.50 -11.75
CA VAL A 465 19.83 -1.71 -10.37
C VAL A 465 18.72 -2.28 -9.50
N CYS A 466 17.48 -1.75 -9.59
CA CYS A 466 16.36 -2.27 -8.81
C CYS A 466 16.00 -3.72 -9.18
N LEU A 467 16.01 -4.04 -10.47
CA LEU A 467 15.77 -5.39 -10.96
C LEU A 467 16.89 -6.35 -10.53
N GLN A 468 18.15 -5.93 -10.62
CA GLN A 468 19.31 -6.74 -10.23
C GLN A 468 19.37 -6.96 -8.72
N THR A 469 19.04 -5.95 -7.92
CA THR A 469 19.20 -5.97 -6.46
C THR A 469 17.98 -6.57 -5.76
N TYR A 470 16.78 -6.16 -6.18
CA TYR A 470 15.53 -6.50 -5.48
C TYR A 470 14.62 -7.42 -6.31
N GLY A 471 14.88 -7.59 -7.61
CA GLY A 471 13.96 -8.28 -8.51
C GLY A 471 12.60 -7.60 -8.61
N LEU A 472 12.54 -6.29 -8.39
CA LEU A 472 11.33 -5.46 -8.45
C LEU A 472 11.50 -4.41 -9.56
N ASP A 473 10.47 -4.26 -10.38
CA ASP A 473 10.47 -3.24 -11.43
C ASP A 473 9.92 -1.92 -10.88
N PRO A 474 10.75 -0.86 -10.74
CA PRO A 474 10.30 0.44 -10.21
C PRO A 474 9.16 1.06 -11.02
N CYS A 475 8.98 0.66 -12.28
CA CYS A 475 7.85 1.11 -13.11
C CYS A 475 6.47 0.65 -12.61
N GLN A 476 6.41 -0.32 -11.68
CA GLN A 476 5.17 -0.78 -11.05
C GLN A 476 4.76 0.07 -9.83
N TYR A 477 5.64 0.96 -9.37
CA TYR A 477 5.47 1.72 -8.15
C TYR A 477 5.16 3.19 -8.43
N PHE A 478 4.55 3.87 -7.45
CA PHE A 478 4.34 5.32 -7.51
C PHE A 478 5.50 6.11 -6.89
N THR A 479 6.24 5.50 -5.95
CA THR A 479 7.27 6.20 -5.16
C THR A 479 8.44 5.29 -4.75
N ALA A 480 9.62 5.86 -4.46
CA ALA A 480 10.73 5.10 -3.89
C ALA A 480 10.42 4.47 -2.51
N PRO A 481 9.71 5.13 -1.58
CA PRO A 481 9.33 4.49 -0.32
C PRO A 481 8.48 3.24 -0.51
N SER A 482 7.50 3.24 -1.41
CA SER A 482 6.70 2.04 -1.70
C SER A 482 7.55 0.90 -2.28
N LEU A 483 8.48 1.23 -3.19
CA LEU A 483 9.42 0.25 -3.73
C LEU A 483 10.35 -0.29 -2.63
N SER A 484 10.85 0.59 -1.76
CA SER A 484 11.78 0.23 -0.68
C SER A 484 11.09 -0.62 0.38
N PHE A 485 9.81 -0.36 0.67
CA PHE A 485 9.00 -1.13 1.59
C PHE A 485 8.77 -2.55 1.07
N ASP A 486 8.32 -2.70 -0.19
CA ASP A 486 8.16 -4.01 -0.82
C ASP A 486 9.51 -4.74 -0.96
N ALA A 487 10.59 -4.03 -1.30
CA ALA A 487 11.93 -4.60 -1.34
C ALA A 487 12.34 -5.11 0.06
N ALA A 488 12.06 -4.36 1.12
CA ALA A 488 12.36 -4.77 2.49
C ALA A 488 11.54 -6.00 2.89
N LEU A 489 10.23 -6.03 2.62
CA LEU A 489 9.38 -7.20 2.88
C LEU A 489 9.86 -8.43 2.10
N LYS A 490 10.16 -8.26 0.81
CA LYS A 490 10.68 -9.35 -0.04
C LYS A 490 12.04 -9.87 0.43
N THR A 491 12.92 -8.99 0.89
CA THR A 491 14.28 -9.38 1.31
C THR A 491 14.28 -10.03 2.70
N THR A 492 13.48 -9.49 3.62
CA THR A 492 13.47 -9.94 5.02
C THR A 492 12.52 -11.10 5.26
N SER A 493 11.51 -11.27 4.41
CA SER A 493 10.40 -12.23 4.60
C SER A 493 9.69 -12.07 5.95
N ILE A 494 9.78 -10.89 6.56
CA ILE A 494 9.13 -10.61 7.85
C ILE A 494 7.68 -10.24 7.60
N GLU A 495 6.78 -10.89 8.35
CA GLU A 495 5.39 -10.47 8.46
C GLU A 495 5.27 -9.36 9.52
N LEU A 496 4.78 -8.20 9.09
CA LEU A 496 4.52 -7.08 9.99
C LEU A 496 3.08 -7.13 10.46
N GLU A 497 2.88 -7.06 11.78
CA GLU A 497 1.55 -6.88 12.35
C GLU A 497 1.00 -5.51 11.96
N LEU A 498 -0.19 -5.49 11.36
CA LEU A 498 -0.87 -4.24 11.03
C LEU A 498 -1.48 -3.62 12.29
N LEU A 499 -1.33 -2.31 12.44
CA LEU A 499 -2.10 -1.56 13.42
C LEU A 499 -3.56 -1.54 12.99
N THR A 500 -4.39 -2.30 13.70
CA THR A 500 -5.82 -2.47 13.39
C THR A 500 -6.73 -1.59 14.26
N ASP A 501 -6.16 -0.94 15.27
CA ASP A 501 -6.86 -0.09 16.23
C ASP A 501 -6.49 1.38 16.03
N LEU A 502 -7.51 2.24 15.97
CA LEU A 502 -7.32 3.68 15.72
C LEU A 502 -6.57 4.36 16.88
N ASP A 503 -6.81 3.94 18.12
CA ASP A 503 -6.15 4.50 19.29
C ASP A 503 -4.68 4.11 19.32
N MET A 504 -4.33 2.88 18.91
CA MET A 504 -2.93 2.50 18.65
C MET A 504 -2.30 3.36 17.56
N ILE A 505 -2.99 3.61 16.45
CA ILE A 505 -2.47 4.50 15.38
C ILE A 505 -2.24 5.91 15.90
N HIS A 506 -3.18 6.47 16.66
CA HIS A 506 -3.01 7.78 17.27
C HIS A 506 -1.87 7.76 18.28
N PHE A 507 -1.79 6.76 19.15
CA PHE A 507 -0.71 6.58 20.11
C PHE A 507 0.67 6.59 19.42
N PHE A 508 0.87 5.78 18.38
CA PHE A 508 2.12 5.78 17.62
C PHE A 508 2.37 7.12 16.92
N LYS A 509 1.35 7.74 16.31
CA LYS A 509 1.50 9.05 15.67
C LYS A 509 1.91 10.15 16.65
N HIS A 510 1.34 10.16 17.85
CA HIS A 510 1.71 11.09 18.92
C HIS A 510 3.09 10.79 19.50
N GLY A 511 3.55 9.52 19.45
CA GLY A 511 4.87 9.11 19.92
C GLY A 511 6.01 9.36 18.92
N ILE A 512 5.72 9.46 17.62
CA ILE A 512 6.76 9.70 16.59
C ILE A 512 7.43 11.06 16.82
N ARG A 513 8.76 11.07 16.79
CA ARG A 513 9.60 12.27 16.81
C ARG A 513 10.53 12.27 15.60
N GLY A 514 10.84 13.46 15.11
CA GLY A 514 11.81 13.65 14.03
C GLY A 514 13.26 13.52 14.51
N GLY A 515 14.21 13.82 13.62
CA GLY A 515 15.62 13.90 13.99
C GLY A 515 15.87 15.00 15.03
N VAL A 516 16.77 14.74 15.97
CA VAL A 516 17.16 15.72 16.99
C VAL A 516 17.91 16.87 16.33
N SER A 517 17.39 18.09 16.49
CA SER A 517 18.04 19.33 16.11
C SER A 517 18.00 20.28 17.30
N GLN A 518 19.16 20.73 17.78
CA GLN A 518 19.28 21.50 19.01
C GLN A 518 20.29 22.64 18.84
N CYS A 519 19.98 23.78 19.46
CA CYS A 519 20.90 24.89 19.64
C CYS A 519 21.37 24.92 21.10
N SER A 520 22.60 24.48 21.37
CA SER A 520 23.16 24.49 22.73
C SER A 520 23.59 25.89 23.16
N VAL A 521 23.40 26.22 24.44
CA VAL A 521 23.86 27.51 25.02
C VAL A 521 25.37 27.55 25.28
N ARG A 522 26.02 26.38 25.41
CA ARG A 522 27.47 26.28 25.59
C ARG A 522 28.20 26.57 24.27
N LYS A 523 29.14 27.52 24.31
CA LYS A 523 29.98 27.89 23.18
C LYS A 523 31.40 27.35 23.37
N ALA A 524 31.81 26.41 22.51
CA ALA A 524 33.22 26.04 22.38
C ALA A 524 33.89 26.92 21.32
N ILE A 525 35.08 27.44 21.62
CA ILE A 525 35.90 28.19 20.67
C ILE A 525 37.23 27.45 20.57
N ALA A 526 37.56 26.96 19.37
CA ALA A 526 38.86 26.36 19.11
C ALA A 526 39.99 27.38 19.29
N ASN A 527 41.15 26.93 19.75
CA ASN A 527 42.36 27.72 19.84
C ASN A 527 43.44 27.08 18.98
N ASN A 528 43.59 27.50 17.73
CA ASN A 528 44.66 27.00 16.88
C ASN A 528 45.21 28.09 15.94
N LYS A 529 46.44 27.87 15.46
CA LYS A 529 47.23 28.83 14.66
C LYS A 529 46.57 29.31 13.36
N PHE A 530 45.48 28.67 12.91
CA PHE A 530 44.76 29.06 11.70
C PHE A 530 43.63 30.07 11.97
N MET A 531 43.35 30.38 13.24
CA MET A 531 42.31 31.30 13.66
C MET A 531 42.89 32.70 13.93
N SER A 532 42.13 33.74 13.57
CA SER A 532 42.51 35.14 13.81
C SER A 532 42.61 35.52 15.29
N ILE A 533 42.00 34.74 16.18
CA ILE A 533 41.98 34.94 17.64
C ILE A 533 42.90 33.96 18.39
N TYR A 534 43.86 33.35 17.71
CA TYR A 534 44.78 32.37 18.30
C TYR A 534 45.59 32.96 19.46
N ASP A 535 45.64 32.24 20.56
CA ASP A 535 46.40 32.59 21.76
C ASP A 535 47.44 31.49 22.05
N ALA A 536 48.71 31.80 21.81
CA ALA A 536 49.83 30.87 21.99
C ALA A 536 50.09 30.52 23.47
N SER A 537 49.51 31.26 24.42
CA SER A 537 49.61 30.95 25.85
C SER A 537 48.64 29.84 26.30
N LYS A 538 47.66 29.50 25.46
CA LYS A 538 46.65 28.47 25.73
C LYS A 538 46.95 27.18 24.95
N PRO A 539 46.51 26.01 25.45
CA PRO A 539 46.62 24.76 24.70
C PRO A 539 45.95 24.85 23.31
N THR A 540 46.56 24.21 22.32
CA THR A 540 45.99 24.10 20.98
C THR A 540 44.76 23.21 21.01
N SER A 541 43.65 23.65 20.41
CA SER A 541 42.41 22.90 20.27
C SER A 541 41.74 23.11 18.90
N TYR A 542 41.00 22.10 18.46
CA TYR A 542 40.27 22.07 17.20
C TYR A 542 38.83 21.64 17.46
N ILE A 543 37.91 22.08 16.59
CA ILE A 543 36.53 21.57 16.56
C ILE A 543 36.46 20.51 15.47
N MET A 544 35.89 19.35 15.80
CA MET A 544 35.70 18.24 14.88
C MET A 544 34.23 18.14 14.48
N TYR A 545 33.97 18.02 13.18
CA TYR A 545 32.64 17.68 12.68
C TYR A 545 32.54 16.16 12.59
N LEU A 546 31.55 15.58 13.27
CA LEU A 546 31.26 14.16 13.25
C LEU A 546 29.89 13.96 12.62
N ASP A 547 29.80 13.02 11.69
CA ASP A 547 28.55 12.63 11.04
C ASP A 547 28.42 11.11 11.02
N ALA A 548 27.24 10.62 11.37
CA ALA A 548 26.97 9.19 11.41
C ALA A 548 26.64 8.68 10.00
N THR A 549 27.45 7.75 9.50
CA THR A 549 27.19 7.13 8.20
C THR A 549 25.93 6.25 8.28
N ASN A 550 24.91 6.58 7.49
CA ASN A 550 23.65 5.84 7.42
C ASN A 550 22.99 5.60 8.80
N LEU A 551 22.82 6.68 9.58
CA LEU A 551 22.29 6.63 10.95
C LEU A 551 21.02 5.78 11.08
N TYR A 552 20.01 6.02 10.25
CA TYR A 552 18.75 5.28 10.31
C TYR A 552 18.88 3.83 9.83
N GLY A 553 19.70 3.55 8.82
CA GLY A 553 19.94 2.17 8.40
C GLY A 553 20.66 1.35 9.48
N ALA A 554 21.61 1.96 10.19
CA ALA A 554 22.25 1.35 11.34
C ALA A 554 21.26 1.09 12.48
N ALA A 555 20.36 2.04 12.76
CA ALA A 555 19.30 1.86 13.76
C ALA A 555 18.30 0.76 13.37
N MET A 556 17.89 0.69 12.09
CA MET A 556 17.02 -0.36 11.57
C MET A 556 17.68 -1.75 11.54
N SER A 557 19.01 -1.82 11.68
CA SER A 557 19.75 -3.08 11.81
C SER A 557 19.78 -3.60 13.26
N GLN A 558 19.32 -2.79 14.22
CA GLN A 558 19.16 -3.20 15.62
C GLN A 558 17.78 -3.84 15.83
N TYR A 559 17.58 -4.47 17.00
CA TYR A 559 16.27 -4.99 17.37
C TYR A 559 15.23 -3.86 17.43
N LEU A 560 14.18 -3.99 16.62
CA LEU A 560 13.03 -3.09 16.59
C LEU A 560 11.91 -3.65 17.47
N PRO A 561 11.08 -2.80 18.09
CA PRO A 561 10.01 -3.24 18.98
C PRO A 561 8.93 -4.03 18.23
N THR A 562 8.53 -5.16 18.79
CA THR A 562 7.38 -5.98 18.35
C THR A 562 6.50 -6.33 19.56
N GLY A 563 5.19 -6.50 19.35
CA GLY A 563 4.24 -6.86 20.41
C GLY A 563 3.67 -5.68 21.19
N TYR A 564 3.61 -5.78 22.51
CA TYR A 564 2.91 -4.83 23.37
C TYR A 564 3.72 -3.55 23.61
N VAL A 565 3.07 -2.40 23.45
CA VAL A 565 3.64 -1.10 23.80
C VAL A 565 2.85 -0.51 24.96
N PHE A 566 3.56 0.04 25.94
CA PHE A 566 2.98 0.61 27.15
C PHE A 566 3.16 2.13 27.15
N GLU A 567 2.13 2.85 27.56
CA GLU A 567 2.21 4.25 27.97
C GLU A 567 2.50 4.28 29.47
N VAL A 568 3.51 5.05 29.88
CA VAL A 568 3.93 5.15 31.28
C VAL A 568 4.16 6.61 31.64
N ASP A 569 3.80 6.97 32.87
CA ASP A 569 4.14 8.26 33.45
C ASP A 569 5.62 8.24 33.88
N LEU A 570 6.35 9.29 33.54
CA LEU A 570 7.73 9.48 33.96
C LEU A 570 7.82 10.64 34.96
N GLU A 571 8.15 10.32 36.21
CA GLU A 571 8.51 11.34 37.20
C GLU A 571 10.00 11.70 37.05
N TYR A 572 10.28 12.94 36.65
CA TYR A 572 11.64 13.42 36.42
C TYR A 572 12.00 14.51 37.46
N PRO A 573 12.93 14.23 38.41
CA PRO A 573 13.18 15.12 39.54
C PRO A 573 13.64 16.53 39.15
N GLU A 574 12.98 17.55 39.72
CA GLU A 574 13.21 18.96 39.39
C GLU A 574 14.68 19.40 39.56
N TYR A 575 15.37 18.88 40.58
CA TYR A 575 16.77 19.22 40.84
C TYR A 575 17.74 18.75 39.74
N LEU A 576 17.31 17.87 38.82
CA LEU A 576 18.10 17.39 37.68
C LEU A 576 17.84 18.17 36.39
N HIS A 577 16.83 19.06 36.37
CA HIS A 577 16.42 19.75 35.14
C HIS A 577 17.55 20.65 34.62
N ASP A 578 18.14 21.48 35.47
CA ASP A 578 19.25 22.36 35.09
C ASP A 578 20.53 21.61 34.71
N LEU A 579 20.81 20.50 35.39
CA LEU A 579 21.99 19.67 35.13
C LEU A 579 21.89 18.96 33.77
N HIS A 580 20.68 18.57 33.36
CA HIS A 580 20.42 17.77 32.16
C HIS A 580 19.78 18.58 31.01
N ASN A 581 19.66 19.91 31.12
CA ASN A 581 19.18 20.84 30.08
C ASN A 581 19.99 20.78 28.75
N GLU A 582 21.10 20.07 28.76
CA GLU A 582 22.00 19.88 27.63
C GLU A 582 21.44 19.00 26.52
N LEU A 583 20.60 18.03 26.85
CA LEU A 583 20.11 17.01 25.92
C LEU A 583 18.59 16.87 26.07
N PRO A 584 17.84 16.73 24.97
CA PRO A 584 16.39 16.57 25.03
C PRO A 584 16.05 15.20 25.63
N PHE A 585 15.90 15.14 26.95
CA PHE A 585 15.34 13.99 27.64
C PHE A 585 13.81 14.13 27.64
N CYS A 586 13.12 13.16 27.04
CA CYS A 586 11.66 13.12 26.93
C CYS A 586 11.02 14.41 26.31
N PRO A 587 11.39 14.79 25.08
CA PRO A 587 10.88 16.01 24.46
C PRO A 587 9.37 15.96 24.20
N GLU A 588 8.67 16.96 24.71
CA GLU A 588 7.24 17.18 24.47
C GLU A 588 6.98 17.78 23.09
N SER A 589 5.83 17.43 22.49
CA SER A 589 5.36 18.07 21.27
C SER A 589 4.59 19.34 21.64
N VAL A 590 5.23 20.50 21.50
CA VAL A 590 4.63 21.80 21.83
C VAL A 590 4.68 22.69 20.60
N GLN A 591 3.57 23.37 20.30
CA GLN A 591 3.54 24.44 19.30
C GLN A 591 4.02 25.75 19.97
N PRO A 592 5.11 26.37 19.52
CA PRO A 592 5.56 27.65 20.07
C PRO A 592 4.52 28.75 19.87
N GLU A 593 4.36 29.64 20.85
CA GLU A 593 3.50 30.81 20.73
C GLU A 593 3.86 31.62 19.47
N GLY A 594 2.87 31.88 18.61
CA GLY A 594 3.05 32.61 17.35
C GLY A 594 3.47 31.76 16.14
N SER A 595 3.64 30.44 16.28
CA SER A 595 3.92 29.56 15.14
C SER A 595 2.74 29.50 14.17
N LYS A 596 3.00 29.76 12.88
CA LYS A 596 2.01 29.64 11.78
C LYS A 596 1.86 28.21 11.25
N VAL A 597 2.63 27.26 11.78
CA VAL A 597 2.62 25.86 11.36
C VAL A 597 2.01 25.05 12.50
N SER A 598 0.86 24.41 12.24
CA SER A 598 0.27 23.42 13.14
C SER A 598 1.07 22.12 13.05
N ASN A 599 1.43 21.54 14.20
CA ASN A 599 1.99 20.19 14.26
C ASN A 599 0.98 19.13 13.81
#